data_AF-W8YH32-F1
#
_entry.id   AF-W8YH32-F1
#
_cell.length_a   1.000
_cell.length_b   1.000
_cell.length_c   1.000
_cell.angle_alpha   90.00
_cell.angle_beta   90.00
_cell.angle_gamma   90.00
#
_symmetry.space_group_name_H-M   'P 1'
#
loop_
_entity.id
_entity.type
_entity.pdbx_description
1 polymer ?
#
loop_
_entity_poly.entity_id
_entity_poly.type
_entity_poly.pdbx_seq_one_letter_code
_entity_poly.pdbx_strand_id
1 'polypeptide(L)'
;MNDAQLNNLAALAAAGNEEARNSIFRYFFPIIEAMSREVWHLLKDESSFEHECYRKLMRATERYKLGSQRSFRNYAIHKMRGIRSTHLQRRSIERERLSAIEAMGKQDEEGNEAGYEVIDGLAIVDDALLVNEKVALLAEDDSRRLTILADWTNGFNDDSDTAALLAHRYGGNSESHRKFIQRFRTACRKALA
;
A
#
# COMPACT_ATOMS: atom_id res chain seq x y z
N MET A 1 33.60 4.98 -5.48
CA MET A 1 33.81 4.69 -6.91
C MET A 1 34.04 6.01 -7.64
N ASN A 2 35.13 6.13 -8.40
CA ASN A 2 35.44 7.36 -9.14
C ASN A 2 34.75 7.39 -10.53
N ASP A 3 34.77 8.54 -11.19
CA ASP A 3 34.08 8.73 -12.48
C ASP A 3 34.65 7.83 -13.59
N ALA A 4 35.96 7.57 -13.61
CA ALA A 4 36.59 6.69 -14.60
C ALA A 4 36.13 5.23 -14.45
N GLN A 5 36.06 4.73 -13.20
CA GLN A 5 35.51 3.42 -12.88
C GLN A 5 34.03 3.33 -13.29
N LEU A 6 33.23 4.36 -12.98
CA LEU A 6 31.82 4.41 -13.37
C LEU A 6 31.64 4.33 -14.88
N ASN A 7 32.47 5.06 -15.63
CA ASN A 7 32.40 5.09 -17.09
C ASN A 7 32.73 3.72 -17.70
N ASN A 8 33.76 3.04 -17.18
CA ASN A 8 34.12 1.69 -17.63
C ASN A 8 33.03 0.68 -17.30
N LEU A 9 32.48 0.72 -16.07
CA LEU A 9 31.35 -0.14 -15.70
C LEU A 9 30.13 0.12 -16.58
N ALA A 10 29.83 1.37 -16.92
CA ALA A 10 28.72 1.70 -17.81
C ALA A 10 28.89 1.10 -19.21
N ALA A 11 30.11 1.15 -19.75
CA ALA A 11 30.42 0.51 -21.04
C ALA A 11 30.28 -1.02 -20.98
N LEU A 12 30.79 -1.66 -19.92
CA LEU A 12 30.64 -3.11 -19.70
C LEU A 12 29.16 -3.51 -19.53
N ALA A 13 28.40 -2.73 -18.77
CA ALA A 13 26.98 -2.96 -18.55
C ALA A 13 26.15 -2.76 -19.83
N ALA A 14 26.53 -1.82 -20.69
CA ALA A 14 25.94 -1.63 -22.02
C ALA A 14 26.22 -2.83 -22.94
N ALA A 15 27.37 -3.48 -22.79
CA ALA A 15 27.71 -4.72 -23.49
C ALA A 15 27.02 -5.98 -22.90
N GLY A 16 26.16 -5.83 -21.89
CA GLY A 16 25.41 -6.93 -21.29
C GLY A 16 26.02 -7.56 -20.05
N ASN A 17 27.10 -7.00 -19.49
CA ASN A 17 27.68 -7.51 -18.25
C ASN A 17 26.78 -7.18 -17.04
N GLU A 18 26.17 -8.22 -16.43
CA GLU A 18 25.25 -8.07 -15.31
C GLU A 18 25.92 -7.60 -14.02
N GLU A 19 27.16 -8.02 -13.76
CA GLU A 19 27.89 -7.62 -12.56
C GLU A 19 28.23 -6.12 -12.57
N ALA A 20 28.60 -5.61 -13.75
CA ALA A 20 28.80 -4.19 -13.98
C ALA A 20 27.50 -3.40 -13.79
N ARG A 21 26.39 -3.93 -14.30
CA ARG A 21 25.05 -3.33 -14.10
C ARG A 21 24.66 -3.28 -12.63
N ASN A 22 24.85 -4.38 -11.89
CA ASN A 22 24.58 -4.45 -10.45
C ASN A 22 25.46 -3.48 -9.66
N SER A 23 26.72 -3.33 -10.04
CA SER A 23 27.65 -2.37 -9.42
C SER A 23 27.21 -0.93 -9.63
N ILE A 24 26.71 -0.60 -10.83
CA ILE A 24 26.10 0.71 -11.11
C ILE A 24 24.86 0.92 -10.24
N PHE A 25 23.96 -0.07 -10.17
CA PHE A 25 22.76 0.04 -9.33
C PHE A 25 23.11 0.31 -7.86
N ARG A 26 24.04 -0.47 -7.28
CA ARG A 26 24.49 -0.27 -5.89
C ARG A 26 25.06 1.12 -5.66
N TYR A 27 25.77 1.68 -6.64
CA TYR A 27 26.30 3.04 -6.54
C TYR A 27 25.20 4.12 -6.58
N PHE A 28 24.19 3.96 -7.43
CA PHE A 28 23.12 4.96 -7.59
C PHE A 28 21.96 4.79 -6.61
N PHE A 29 21.78 3.62 -6.00
CA PHE A 29 20.74 3.35 -5.01
C PHE A 29 20.64 4.43 -3.92
N PRO A 30 21.71 4.75 -3.15
CA PRO A 30 21.62 5.79 -2.12
C PRO A 30 21.41 7.19 -2.69
N ILE A 31 21.79 7.44 -3.95
CA ILE A 31 21.55 8.73 -4.63
C ILE A 31 20.07 8.86 -4.98
N ILE A 32 19.44 7.79 -5.45
CA ILE A 32 18.02 7.76 -5.79
C ILE A 32 17.17 7.90 -4.52
N GLU A 33 17.51 7.19 -3.44
CA GLU A 33 16.84 7.37 -2.14
C GLU A 33 16.94 8.82 -1.65
N ALA A 34 18.13 9.43 -1.72
CA ALA A 34 18.31 10.83 -1.31
C ALA A 34 17.45 11.77 -2.16
N MET A 35 17.42 11.56 -3.48
CA MET A 35 16.55 12.33 -4.39
C MET A 35 15.08 12.16 -4.03
N SER A 36 14.64 10.95 -3.69
CA SER A 36 13.27 10.66 -3.27
C SER A 36 12.90 11.41 -1.99
N ARG A 37 13.74 11.30 -0.95
CA ARG A 37 13.60 12.02 0.33
C ARG A 37 13.68 13.54 0.22
N GLU A 38 14.23 14.10 -0.85
CA GLU A 38 14.17 15.56 -1.07
C GLU A 38 12.80 16.02 -1.56
N VAL A 39 12.06 15.15 -2.26
CA VAL A 39 10.80 15.51 -2.92
C VAL A 39 9.59 14.75 -2.41
N TRP A 40 9.74 13.86 -1.41
CA TRP A 40 8.67 12.98 -0.90
C TRP A 40 7.35 13.72 -0.64
N HIS A 41 7.40 14.89 0.01
CA HIS A 41 6.25 15.74 0.34
C HIS A 41 5.53 16.32 -0.91
N LEU A 42 6.19 16.28 -2.07
CA LEU A 42 5.65 16.72 -3.34
C LEU A 42 5.10 15.57 -4.19
N LEU A 43 5.47 14.33 -3.89
CA LEU A 43 5.09 13.14 -4.63
C LEU A 43 3.74 12.60 -4.14
N LYS A 44 2.97 12.01 -5.06
CA LYS A 44 1.76 11.24 -4.72
C LYS A 44 2.12 9.83 -4.25
N ASP A 45 3.11 9.24 -4.91
CA ASP A 45 3.63 7.91 -4.61
C ASP A 45 5.16 7.94 -4.79
N GLU A 46 5.85 7.69 -3.68
CA GLU A 46 7.31 7.65 -3.60
C GLU A 46 7.89 6.48 -4.42
N SER A 47 7.24 5.31 -4.36
CA SER A 47 7.71 4.10 -5.03
C SER A 47 7.69 4.24 -6.56
N SER A 48 6.63 4.86 -7.09
CA SER A 48 6.53 5.19 -8.52
C SER A 48 7.64 6.12 -8.99
N PHE A 49 8.07 7.08 -8.17
CA PHE A 49 9.17 7.99 -8.49
C PHE A 49 10.50 7.25 -8.55
N GLU A 50 10.83 6.48 -7.51
CA GLU A 50 12.08 5.70 -7.45
C GLU A 50 12.17 4.71 -8.61
N HIS A 51 11.09 3.99 -8.89
CA HIS A 51 11.03 3.05 -10.00
C HIS A 51 11.29 3.75 -11.37
N GLU A 52 10.79 4.98 -11.55
CA GLU A 52 11.07 5.77 -12.75
C GLU A 52 12.54 6.24 -12.81
N CYS A 53 13.16 6.55 -11.67
CA CYS A 53 14.60 6.84 -11.54
C CYS A 53 15.44 5.64 -12.00
N TYR A 54 15.15 4.45 -11.47
CA TYR A 54 15.84 3.21 -11.88
C TYR A 54 15.68 2.93 -13.38
N ARG A 55 14.49 3.16 -13.94
CA ARG A 55 14.26 2.99 -15.38
C ARG A 55 15.07 3.97 -16.23
N LYS A 56 15.20 5.23 -15.81
CA LYS A 56 16.04 6.23 -16.50
C LYS A 56 17.52 5.89 -16.38
N LEU A 57 17.96 5.41 -15.22
CA LEU A 57 19.33 4.93 -15.00
C LEU A 57 19.65 3.78 -15.97
N MET A 58 18.78 2.79 -16.07
CA MET A 58 18.95 1.66 -17.00
C MET A 58 19.09 2.10 -18.45
N ARG A 59 18.17 2.96 -18.92
CA ARG A 59 18.25 3.54 -20.26
C ARG A 59 19.50 4.39 -20.47
N ALA A 60 19.99 5.06 -19.42
CA ALA A 60 21.22 5.82 -19.49
C ALA A 60 22.42 4.90 -19.65
N THR A 61 22.46 3.78 -18.92
CA THR A 61 23.50 2.75 -19.03
C THR A 61 23.55 2.16 -20.44
N GLU A 62 22.41 1.74 -20.99
CA GLU A 62 22.30 1.14 -22.33
C GLU A 62 22.77 2.08 -23.46
N ARG A 63 22.60 3.38 -23.27
CA ARG A 63 22.92 4.40 -24.30
C ARG A 63 24.27 5.06 -24.09
N TYR A 64 24.95 4.76 -22.99
CA TYR A 64 26.21 5.43 -22.67
C TYR A 64 27.31 4.96 -23.62
N LYS A 65 28.03 5.92 -24.21
CA LYS A 65 29.17 5.66 -25.09
C LYS A 65 30.45 6.09 -24.38
N LEU A 66 31.39 5.15 -24.27
CA LEU A 66 32.72 5.42 -23.75
C LEU A 66 33.41 6.47 -24.66
N GLY A 67 34.05 7.48 -24.06
CA GLY A 67 34.62 8.62 -24.79
C GLY A 67 33.68 9.81 -24.97
N SER A 68 32.46 9.79 -24.40
CA SER A 68 31.62 10.99 -24.35
C SER A 68 32.26 12.09 -23.47
N GLN A 69 32.03 13.37 -23.81
CA GLN A 69 32.57 14.51 -23.07
C GLN A 69 32.08 14.60 -21.60
N ARG A 70 31.01 13.88 -21.24
CA ARG A 70 30.37 13.97 -19.92
C ARG A 70 30.52 12.65 -19.17
N SER A 71 30.91 12.69 -17.89
CA SER A 71 30.95 11.47 -17.06
C SER A 71 29.57 10.82 -16.96
N PHE A 72 29.56 9.49 -16.94
CA PHE A 72 28.34 8.71 -16.81
C PHE A 72 27.53 9.12 -15.59
N ARG A 73 28.21 9.42 -14.48
CA ARG A 73 27.62 9.98 -13.26
C ARG A 73 26.72 11.17 -13.54
N ASN A 74 27.29 12.20 -14.17
CA ASN A 74 26.60 13.44 -14.44
C ASN A 74 25.50 13.27 -15.50
N TYR A 75 25.74 12.41 -16.48
CA TYR A 75 24.74 12.05 -17.48
C TYR A 75 23.50 11.39 -16.85
N ALA A 76 23.70 10.37 -16.01
CA ALA A 76 22.62 9.65 -15.33
C ALA A 76 21.86 10.56 -14.35
N ILE A 77 22.56 11.30 -13.49
CA ILE A 77 21.92 12.25 -12.55
C ILE A 77 21.08 13.27 -13.31
N HIS A 78 21.59 13.83 -14.40
CA HIS A 78 20.84 14.80 -15.19
C HIS A 78 19.56 14.20 -15.79
N LYS A 79 19.59 12.94 -16.26
CA LYS A 79 18.40 12.25 -16.75
C LYS A 79 17.39 11.97 -15.63
N MET A 80 17.85 11.66 -14.43
CA MET A 80 16.97 11.40 -13.28
C MET A 80 16.35 12.69 -12.72
N ARG A 81 17.09 13.81 -12.67
CA ARG A 81 16.55 15.11 -12.22
C ARG A 81 15.34 15.59 -13.03
N GLY A 82 15.26 15.22 -14.31
CA GLY A 82 14.10 15.53 -15.15
C GLY A 82 12.80 14.83 -14.71
N ILE A 83 12.87 13.74 -13.93
CA ILE A 83 11.71 13.00 -13.46
C ILE A 83 10.88 13.82 -12.48
N ARG A 84 11.54 14.61 -11.63
CA ARG A 84 10.86 15.52 -10.69
C ARG A 84 9.90 16.44 -11.44
N SER A 85 10.37 17.08 -12.51
CA SER A 85 9.54 17.97 -13.34
C SER A 85 8.31 17.23 -13.90
N THR A 86 8.50 16.01 -14.41
CA THR A 86 7.40 15.19 -14.94
C THR A 86 6.36 14.85 -13.89
N HIS A 87 6.78 14.44 -12.68
CA HIS A 87 5.87 14.10 -11.59
C HIS A 87 5.12 15.32 -11.07
N LEU A 88 5.78 16.47 -10.94
CA LEU A 88 5.13 17.72 -10.55
C LEU A 88 4.13 18.20 -11.61
N GLN A 89 4.48 18.12 -12.90
CA GLN A 89 3.55 18.44 -14.00
C GLN A 89 2.34 17.52 -14.00
N ARG A 90 2.52 16.20 -13.84
CA ARG A 90 1.41 15.25 -13.74
C ARG A 90 0.50 15.56 -12.55
N ARG A 91 1.07 15.94 -11.40
CA ARG A 91 0.30 16.38 -10.23
C ARG A 91 -0.50 17.65 -10.49
N SER A 92 0.07 18.63 -11.20
CA SER A 92 -0.63 19.86 -11.60
C SER A 92 -1.82 19.54 -12.50
N ILE A 93 -1.59 18.72 -13.53
CA ILE A 93 -2.64 18.28 -14.46
C ILE A 93 -3.74 17.52 -13.72
N GLU A 94 -3.39 16.66 -12.76
CA GLU A 94 -4.38 15.93 -11.96
C GLU A 94 -5.21 16.89 -11.08
N ARG A 95 -4.60 17.89 -10.45
CA ARG A 95 -5.33 18.92 -9.71
C ARG A 95 -6.26 19.74 -10.59
N GLU A 96 -5.80 20.14 -11.77
CA GLU A 96 -6.62 20.85 -12.76
C GLU A 96 -7.79 19.97 -13.23
N ARG A 97 -7.56 18.67 -13.43
CA ARG A 97 -8.63 17.71 -13.80
C ARG A 97 -9.63 17.52 -12.67
N LEU A 98 -9.17 17.35 -11.43
CA LEU A 98 -10.05 17.23 -10.27
C LEU A 98 -10.86 18.51 -10.07
N SER A 99 -10.25 19.68 -10.20
CA SER A 99 -10.94 20.98 -10.17
C SER A 99 -11.96 21.12 -11.31
N ALA A 100 -11.64 20.64 -12.51
CA ALA A 100 -12.58 20.61 -13.62
C ALA A 100 -13.74 19.62 -13.41
N ILE A 101 -13.51 18.51 -12.71
CA ILE A 101 -14.55 17.54 -12.32
C ILE A 101 -15.44 18.13 -11.22
N GLU A 102 -14.87 18.80 -10.22
CA GLU A 102 -15.62 19.55 -9.19
C GLU A 102 -16.49 20.65 -9.81
N ALA A 103 -15.97 21.37 -10.82
CA ALA A 103 -16.71 22.38 -11.57
C ALA A 103 -17.84 21.77 -12.46
N MET A 104 -17.83 20.45 -12.67
CA MET A 104 -18.91 19.71 -13.34
C MET A 104 -19.93 19.12 -12.34
N GLY A 105 -19.85 19.48 -11.05
CA GLY A 105 -20.88 19.19 -10.05
C GLY A 105 -22.25 19.65 -10.54
N LYS A 106 -23.21 18.72 -10.61
CA LYS A 106 -24.57 19.03 -11.06
C LYS A 106 -25.24 19.98 -10.06
N GLN A 107 -25.97 20.98 -10.57
CA GLN A 107 -26.98 21.66 -9.76
C GLN A 107 -28.09 20.65 -9.41
N ASP A 108 -28.59 20.70 -8.19
CA ASP A 108 -29.81 19.98 -7.82
C ASP A 108 -31.03 20.58 -8.55
N GLU A 109 -32.21 19.96 -8.44
CA GLU A 109 -33.44 20.46 -9.08
C GLU A 109 -33.86 21.86 -8.59
N GLU A 110 -33.26 22.35 -7.49
CA GLU A 110 -33.51 23.65 -6.86
C GLU A 110 -32.45 24.71 -7.24
N GLY A 111 -31.46 24.34 -8.06
CA GLY A 111 -30.43 25.25 -8.57
C GLY A 111 -29.23 25.48 -7.64
N ASN A 112 -29.12 24.72 -6.55
CA ASN A 112 -27.98 24.82 -5.63
C ASN A 112 -26.80 23.97 -6.14
N GLU A 113 -25.57 24.44 -5.90
CA GLU A 113 -24.36 23.65 -6.17
C GLU A 113 -24.35 22.41 -5.27
N ALA A 114 -24.62 21.22 -5.83
CA ALA A 114 -24.37 19.98 -5.12
C ALA A 114 -22.86 19.73 -5.14
N GLY A 115 -22.18 20.11 -4.05
CA GLY A 115 -20.73 19.93 -3.90
C GLY A 115 -20.32 18.49 -4.20
N TYR A 116 -19.32 18.32 -5.06
CA TYR A 116 -18.71 17.02 -5.30
C TYR A 116 -17.90 16.64 -4.05
N GLU A 117 -18.48 15.82 -3.18
CA GLU A 117 -17.78 15.30 -2.01
C GLU A 117 -16.80 14.22 -2.46
N VAL A 118 -15.50 14.53 -2.46
CA VAL A 118 -14.45 13.54 -2.70
C VAL A 118 -14.47 12.56 -1.54
N ILE A 119 -15.03 11.37 -1.79
CA ILE A 119 -15.03 10.28 -0.82
C ILE A 119 -13.58 9.90 -0.54
N ASP A 120 -13.09 10.23 0.65
CA ASP A 120 -11.76 9.83 1.10
C ASP A 120 -11.73 8.31 1.31
N GLY A 121 -11.18 7.60 0.32
CA GLY A 121 -11.04 6.14 0.35
C GLY A 121 -10.17 5.61 1.50
N LEU A 122 -9.34 6.46 2.13
CA LEU A 122 -8.53 6.12 3.31
C LEU A 122 -9.28 6.34 4.63
N ALA A 123 -10.37 7.11 4.60
CA ALA A 123 -11.30 7.28 5.71
C ALA A 123 -12.48 6.28 5.66
N ILE A 124 -12.48 5.35 4.69
CA ILE A 124 -13.38 4.19 4.72
C ILE A 124 -12.87 3.28 5.84
N VAL A 125 -13.35 3.55 7.04
CA VAL A 125 -13.30 2.57 8.11
C VAL A 125 -14.08 1.38 7.60
N ASP A 126 -13.40 0.27 7.35
CA ASP A 126 -14.06 -0.96 6.94
C ASP A 126 -15.03 -1.33 8.06
N ASP A 127 -16.32 -1.11 7.85
CA ASP A 127 -17.36 -1.41 8.83
C ASP A 127 -17.28 -2.88 9.26
N ALA A 128 -16.79 -3.77 8.38
CA ALA A 128 -16.53 -5.15 8.71
C ALA A 128 -15.36 -5.32 9.72
N LEU A 129 -14.32 -4.47 9.64
CA LEU A 129 -13.22 -4.45 10.60
C LEU A 129 -13.70 -4.00 11.98
N LEU A 130 -14.49 -2.91 12.06
CA LEU A 130 -15.09 -2.45 13.33
C LEU A 130 -16.01 -3.50 13.96
N VAL A 131 -16.79 -4.19 13.13
CA VAL A 131 -17.65 -5.31 13.56
C VAL A 131 -16.80 -6.43 14.17
N ASN A 132 -15.69 -6.80 13.53
CA ASN A 132 -14.80 -7.84 14.01
C ASN A 132 -14.09 -7.45 15.31
N GLU A 133 -13.62 -6.22 15.43
CA GLU A 133 -12.99 -5.69 16.66
C GLU A 133 -13.97 -5.68 17.84
N LYS A 134 -15.21 -5.22 17.63
CA LYS A 134 -16.26 -5.24 18.67
C LYS A 134 -16.57 -6.67 19.16
N VAL A 135 -16.66 -7.63 18.24
CA VAL A 135 -16.92 -9.04 18.59
C VAL A 135 -15.72 -9.65 19.33
N ALA A 136 -14.50 -9.31 18.94
CA ALA A 136 -13.28 -9.76 19.63
C ALA A 136 -13.22 -9.24 21.08
N LEU A 137 -13.52 -7.94 21.29
CA LEU A 137 -13.57 -7.33 22.62
C LEU A 137 -14.64 -7.99 23.54
N LEU A 138 -15.80 -8.37 22.99
CA LEU A 138 -16.83 -9.07 23.77
C LEU A 138 -16.42 -10.48 24.23
N ALA A 139 -15.42 -11.06 23.55
CA ALA A 139 -14.90 -12.39 23.83
C ALA A 139 -13.65 -12.37 24.72
N GLU A 140 -12.91 -11.25 24.79
CA GLU A 140 -11.56 -11.12 25.36
C GLU A 140 -11.42 -11.74 26.77
N ASP A 141 -12.41 -11.51 27.64
CA ASP A 141 -12.37 -11.96 29.04
C ASP A 141 -12.98 -13.37 29.30
N ASP A 142 -13.50 -14.07 28.28
CA ASP A 142 -14.12 -15.40 28.45
C ASP A 142 -13.54 -16.42 27.48
N SER A 143 -12.78 -17.38 28.02
CA SER A 143 -12.11 -18.44 27.26
C SER A 143 -13.07 -19.28 26.41
N ARG A 144 -14.34 -19.44 26.84
CA ARG A 144 -15.36 -20.15 26.06
C ARG A 144 -15.81 -19.31 24.87
N ARG A 145 -15.98 -18.00 25.04
CA ARG A 145 -16.32 -17.07 23.94
C ARG A 145 -15.21 -16.99 22.91
N LEU A 146 -13.95 -16.96 23.34
CA LEU A 146 -12.80 -17.02 22.43
C LEU A 146 -12.77 -18.32 21.62
N THR A 147 -13.12 -19.45 22.25
CA THR A 147 -13.18 -20.75 21.54
C THR A 147 -14.30 -20.76 20.51
N ILE A 148 -15.47 -20.21 20.83
CA ILE A 148 -16.59 -20.07 19.89
C ILE A 148 -16.21 -19.16 18.72
N LEU A 149 -15.56 -18.03 18.99
CA LEU A 149 -15.13 -17.10 17.95
C LEU A 149 -14.12 -17.76 17.00
N ALA A 150 -13.15 -18.51 17.55
CA ALA A 150 -12.17 -19.23 16.76
C ALA A 150 -12.81 -20.29 15.83
N ASP A 151 -13.81 -21.03 16.31
CA ASP A 151 -14.55 -21.99 15.46
C ASP A 151 -15.26 -21.26 14.30
N TRP A 152 -15.96 -20.15 14.59
CA TRP A 152 -16.66 -19.36 13.57
C TRP A 152 -15.71 -18.75 12.54
N THR A 153 -14.54 -18.24 12.97
CA THR A 153 -13.53 -17.69 12.04
C THR A 153 -12.92 -18.76 11.13
N ASN A 154 -12.82 -20.00 11.61
CA ASN A 154 -12.33 -21.14 10.82
C ASN A 154 -13.41 -21.76 9.90
N GLY A 155 -14.61 -21.18 9.85
CA GLY A 155 -15.70 -21.64 8.98
C GLY A 155 -16.58 -22.74 9.58
N PHE A 156 -16.37 -23.10 10.86
CA PHE A 156 -17.21 -24.05 11.58
C PHE A 156 -18.39 -23.30 12.22
N ASN A 157 -19.53 -23.32 11.53
CA ASN A 157 -20.74 -22.59 11.94
C ASN A 157 -21.83 -23.48 12.55
N ASP A 158 -21.56 -24.77 12.79
CA ASP A 158 -22.51 -25.67 13.46
C ASP A 158 -22.40 -25.53 14.99
N ASP A 159 -23.42 -24.91 15.58
CA ASP A 159 -23.53 -24.73 17.03
C ASP A 159 -23.49 -26.07 17.80
N SER A 160 -23.83 -27.21 17.18
CA SER A 160 -23.78 -28.53 17.81
C SER A 160 -22.34 -29.06 17.95
N ASP A 161 -21.53 -28.87 16.91
CA ASP A 161 -20.13 -29.29 16.92
C ASP A 161 -19.29 -28.41 17.84
N THR A 162 -19.51 -27.10 17.79
CA THR A 162 -18.90 -26.15 18.73
C THR A 162 -19.34 -26.44 20.17
N ALA A 163 -20.60 -26.81 20.42
CA ALA A 163 -21.07 -27.18 21.76
C ALA A 163 -20.42 -28.48 22.27
N ALA A 164 -20.21 -29.47 21.39
CA ALA A 164 -19.48 -30.70 21.73
C ALA A 164 -18.01 -30.41 22.06
N LEU A 165 -17.35 -29.55 21.28
CA LEU A 165 -15.99 -29.09 21.54
C LEU A 165 -15.87 -28.37 22.89
N LEU A 166 -16.81 -27.46 23.21
CA LEU A 166 -16.86 -26.77 24.48
C LEU A 166 -17.09 -27.72 25.66
N ALA A 167 -17.98 -28.71 25.50
CA ALA A 167 -18.21 -29.74 26.51
C ALA A 167 -16.95 -30.58 26.77
N HIS A 168 -16.23 -30.94 25.71
CA HIS A 168 -14.96 -31.68 25.81
C HIS A 168 -13.86 -30.85 26.50
N ARG A 169 -13.77 -29.55 26.19
CA ARG A 169 -12.68 -28.69 26.66
C ARG A 169 -12.90 -28.07 28.04
N TYR A 170 -14.15 -27.74 28.38
CA TYR A 170 -14.50 -27.01 29.60
C TYR A 170 -15.42 -27.80 30.55
N GLY A 171 -15.78 -29.04 30.19
CA GLY A 171 -16.70 -29.88 30.94
C GLY A 171 -18.17 -29.42 30.84
N GLY A 172 -19.09 -30.15 31.47
CA GLY A 172 -20.53 -29.86 31.46
C GLY A 172 -21.29 -30.48 30.30
N ASN A 173 -22.59 -30.17 30.20
CA ASN A 173 -23.48 -30.72 29.18
C ASN A 173 -23.46 -29.88 27.89
N SER A 174 -23.39 -30.54 26.73
CA SER A 174 -23.46 -29.92 25.40
C SER A 174 -24.72 -29.04 25.23
N GLU A 175 -25.86 -29.43 25.81
CA GLU A 175 -27.08 -28.61 25.74
C GLU A 175 -26.92 -27.25 26.44
N SER A 176 -26.20 -27.20 27.57
CA SER A 176 -25.88 -25.97 28.29
C SER A 176 -24.94 -25.08 27.48
N HIS A 177 -23.94 -25.67 26.80
CA HIS A 177 -23.04 -24.95 25.92
C HIS A 177 -23.74 -24.42 24.66
N ARG A 178 -24.70 -25.15 24.10
CA ARG A 178 -25.54 -24.66 22.99
C ARG A 178 -26.33 -23.41 23.40
N LYS A 179 -26.94 -23.41 24.59
CA LYS A 179 -27.61 -22.22 25.16
C LYS A 179 -26.63 -21.07 25.38
N PHE A 180 -25.39 -21.36 25.78
CA PHE A 180 -24.33 -20.36 25.95
C PHE A 180 -23.91 -19.73 24.62
N ILE A 181 -23.70 -20.54 23.57
CA ILE A 181 -23.41 -20.08 22.19
C ILE A 181 -24.52 -19.15 21.69
N GLN A 182 -25.79 -19.53 21.88
CA GLN A 182 -26.92 -18.68 21.48
C GLN A 182 -26.94 -17.34 22.21
N ARG A 183 -26.70 -17.33 23.53
CA ARG A 183 -26.61 -16.09 24.31
C ARG A 183 -25.47 -15.20 23.84
N PHE A 184 -24.32 -15.78 23.54
CA PHE A 184 -23.17 -15.06 23.01
C PHE A 184 -23.48 -14.47 21.63
N ARG A 185 -24.10 -15.24 20.73
CA ARG A 185 -24.56 -14.75 19.42
C ARG A 185 -25.55 -13.59 19.54
N THR A 186 -26.46 -13.64 20.50
CA THR A 186 -27.38 -12.52 20.79
C THR A 186 -26.63 -11.29 21.31
N ALA A 187 -25.63 -11.47 22.17
CA ALA A 187 -24.80 -10.36 22.67
C ALA A 187 -24.01 -9.69 21.53
N CYS A 188 -23.40 -10.47 20.65
CA CYS A 188 -22.73 -9.95 19.45
C CYS A 188 -23.71 -9.16 18.58
N ARG A 189 -24.89 -9.73 18.25
CA ARG A 189 -25.91 -9.03 17.44
C ARG A 189 -26.37 -7.70 18.06
N LYS A 190 -26.44 -7.59 19.39
CA LYS A 190 -26.81 -6.35 20.08
C LYS A 190 -25.71 -5.29 20.06
N ALA A 191 -24.44 -5.70 20.06
CA ALA A 191 -23.31 -4.77 20.01
C ALA A 191 -22.98 -4.28 18.59
N LEU A 192 -23.49 -5.01 17.60
CA LEU A 192 -23.36 -4.69 16.17
C LEU A 192 -24.57 -3.94 15.59
N ALA A 193 -25.65 -3.78 16.37
CA ALA A 193 -26.83 -2.97 16.03
C ALA A 193 -26.66 -1.54 16.53
#